data_AF-A0A4P8IAS9-F1
#
_entry.id   AF-A0A4P8IAS9-F1
#
_cell.length_a   1.000
_cell.length_b   1.000
_cell.length_c   1.000
_cell.angle_alpha   90.00
_cell.angle_beta   90.00
_cell.angle_gamma   90.00
#
_symmetry.space_group_name_H-M   'P 1'
#
loop_
_entity.id
_entity.type
_entity.pdbx_description
1 polymer ?
#
loop_
_entity_poly.entity_id
_entity_poly.type
_entity_poly.pdbx_seq_one_letter_code
_entity_poly.pdbx_strand_id
1 'polypeptide(L)' 'MIKSYRDFEKWVKIEMIRQELTQRQLAERMGIAYPRISEALHGRKTGLSYIIPLIEELGGNVEDFREFLEENQIGR' A
#
# COMPACT_ATOMS: atom_id res chain seq x y z
N MET A 1 -4.34 10.79 9.01
CA MET A 1 -3.84 9.71 9.87
C MET A 1 -4.50 8.43 9.41
N ILE A 2 -3.72 7.51 8.85
CA ILE A 2 -4.19 6.23 8.32
C ILE A 2 -4.12 5.20 9.45
N LYS A 3 -5.26 4.59 9.81
CA LYS A 3 -5.38 3.71 10.98
C LYS A 3 -5.91 2.31 10.65
N SER A 4 -6.37 2.07 9.43
CA SER A 4 -7.01 0.80 9.07
C SER A 4 -6.70 0.43 7.63
N TYR A 5 -6.88 -0.85 7.28
CA TYR A 5 -6.81 -1.29 5.88
C TYR A 5 -7.78 -0.54 4.98
N ARG A 6 -8.96 -0.15 5.49
CA ARG A 6 -9.93 0.63 4.72
C ARG A 6 -9.39 2.03 4.41
N ASP A 7 -8.72 2.67 5.36
CA ASP A 7 -8.11 3.98 5.15
C ASP A 7 -6.90 3.90 4.24
N PHE A 8 -6.07 2.86 4.42
CA PHE A 8 -4.93 2.56 3.56
C PHE A 8 -5.36 2.30 2.11
N GLU A 9 -6.37 1.44 1.90
CA GLU A 9 -6.92 1.15 0.58
C GLU A 9 -7.45 2.41 -0.11
N LYS A 10 -8.19 3.25 0.63
CA LYS A 10 -8.67 4.54 0.12
C LYS A 10 -7.52 5.45 -0.29
N TRP A 11 -6.50 5.57 0.57
CA TRP A 11 -5.33 6.39 0.28
C TRP A 11 -4.61 5.91 -0.98
N VAL A 12 -4.34 4.61 -1.11
CA VAL A 12 -3.72 4.04 -2.32
C VAL A 12 -4.54 4.34 -3.57
N LYS A 13 -5.86 4.14 -3.52
CA LYS A 13 -6.75 4.44 -4.65
C LYS A 13 -6.71 5.93 -5.04
N ILE A 14 -6.70 6.83 -4.06
CA ILE A 14 -6.61 8.28 -4.30
C ILE A 14 -5.28 8.63 -4.98
N GLU A 15 -4.15 8.13 -4.46
CA GLU A 15 -2.84 8.42 -5.03
C GLU A 15 -2.66 7.82 -6.42
N MET A 16 -3.17 6.61 -6.66
CA MET A 16 -3.20 6.04 -8.00
C MET A 16 -3.98 6.89 -8.99
N ILE A 17 -5.17 7.40 -8.59
CA ILE A 17 -5.97 8.29 -9.45
C ILE A 17 -5.20 9.58 -9.74
N ARG A 18 -4.55 10.18 -8.73
CA ARG A 18 -3.74 11.40 -8.89
C ARG A 18 -2.57 11.21 -9.86
N GLN A 19 -2.04 9.99 -9.96
CA GLN A 19 -0.92 9.64 -10.83
C GLN A 19 -1.36 8.96 -12.14
N GLU A 20 -2.66 8.89 -12.43
CA GLU A 20 -3.22 8.22 -13.62
C GLU A 20 -2.79 6.73 -13.74
N LEU A 21 -2.66 6.04 -12.61
CA LEU A 21 -2.21 4.64 -12.54
C LEU A 21 -3.37 3.67 -12.33
N THR A 22 -3.34 2.55 -13.06
CA THR A 22 -4.10 1.33 -12.71
C THR A 22 -3.30 0.45 -11.73
N GLN A 23 -3.97 -0.48 -11.04
CA GLN A 23 -3.29 -1.39 -10.11
C GLN A 23 -2.27 -2.27 -10.83
N ARG A 24 -2.55 -2.60 -12.10
CA ARG A 24 -1.63 -3.35 -12.96
C ARG A 24 -0.37 -2.56 -13.27
N GLN A 25 -0.52 -1.30 -13.69
CA GLN A 25 0.63 -0.42 -13.95
C GLN A 25 1.45 -0.18 -12.69
N LEU A 26 0.81 -0.05 -11.52
CA LEU A 26 1.52 0.05 -10.24
C LEU A 26 2.32 -1.22 -9.94
N ALA A 27 1.73 -2.41 -10.12
CA ALA A 27 2.45 -3.66 -9.95
C ALA A 27 3.64 -3.80 -10.92
N GLU A 28 3.45 -3.43 -12.18
CA GLU A 28 4.51 -3.42 -13.21
C GLU A 28 5.63 -2.43 -12.85
N ARG A 29 5.30 -1.23 -12.38
CA ARG A 29 6.25 -0.20 -11.92
C ARG A 29 7.10 -0.68 -10.74
N MET A 30 6.48 -1.39 -9.80
CA MET A 30 7.16 -2.00 -8.64
C MET A 30 7.91 -3.30 -8.98
N GLY A 31 7.75 -3.85 -10.20
CA GLY A 31 8.34 -5.13 -10.58
C GLY A 31 7.76 -6.35 -9.84
N ILE A 32 6.50 -6.29 -9.40
CA ILE A 32 5.85 -7.35 -8.61
C ILE A 32 4.66 -7.97 -9.35
N ALA A 33 4.27 -9.17 -8.94
CA ALA A 33 3.07 -9.80 -9.48
C ALA A 33 1.81 -9.01 -9.11
N TYR A 34 0.91 -8.78 -10.08
CA TYR A 34 -0.34 -8.04 -9.90
C TYR A 34 -1.15 -8.39 -8.63
N PRO A 35 -1.31 -9.68 -8.25
CA PRO A 35 -2.03 -10.03 -7.02
C PRO A 35 -1.44 -9.44 -5.74
N ARG A 36 -0.14 -9.13 -5.71
CA ARG A 36 0.54 -8.57 -4.52
C ARG A 36 -0.02 -7.22 -4.11
N ILE A 37 -0.44 -6.40 -5.08
CA ILE A 37 -1.13 -5.13 -4.79
C ILE A 37 -2.43 -5.41 -4.03
N SER A 38 -3.30 -6.26 -4.58
CA SER A 38 -4.57 -6.61 -3.94
C SER A 38 -4.36 -7.26 -2.57
N GLU A 39 -3.39 -8.15 -2.43
CA GLU A 39 -3.04 -8.78 -1.15
C GLU A 39 -2.61 -7.75 -0.10
N ALA A 40 -1.81 -6.75 -0.47
CA ALA A 40 -1.39 -5.66 0.41
C ALA A 40 -2.57 -4.78 0.85
N LEU A 41 -3.45 -4.42 -0.10
CA LEU A 41 -4.63 -3.58 0.17
C LEU A 41 -5.62 -4.23 1.14
N HIS A 42 -5.70 -5.56 1.16
CA HIS A 42 -6.66 -6.31 1.97
C HIS A 42 -6.02 -7.06 3.15
N GLY A 43 -4.75 -6.77 3.47
CA GLY A 43 -4.08 -7.35 4.64
C GLY A 43 -3.85 -8.86 4.60
N ARG A 44 -3.68 -9.42 3.39
CA ARG A 44 -3.26 -10.83 3.27
C ARG A 44 -1.82 -10.96 3.73
N LYS A 45 -1.50 -12.06 4.43
CA LYS A 45 -0.15 -12.32 4.98
C LYS A 45 0.96 -12.19 3.94
N THR A 46 0.72 -12.66 2.71
CA THR A 46 1.67 -12.59 1.59
C THR A 46 1.81 -11.19 0.98
N GLY A 47 0.89 -10.27 1.28
CA GLY A 47 0.89 -8.88 0.83
C GLY A 47 1.54 -7.90 1.81
N LEU A 48 1.73 -8.29 3.08
CA LEU A 48 2.19 -7.38 4.14
C LEU A 48 3.56 -6.76 3.83
N SER A 49 4.48 -7.54 3.28
CA SER A 49 5.82 -7.08 2.89
C SER A 49 5.82 -5.98 1.82
N TYR A 50 4.70 -5.77 1.12
CA TYR A 50 4.59 -4.77 0.05
C TYR A 50 3.94 -3.47 0.52
N ILE A 51 3.45 -3.38 1.77
CA ILE A 51 2.73 -2.19 2.25
C ILE A 51 3.65 -0.97 2.32
N ILE A 52 4.84 -1.09 2.92
CA ILE A 52 5.81 0.01 2.97
C ILE A 52 6.30 0.38 1.56
N PRO A 53 6.75 -0.56 0.71
CA PRO A 53 7.09 -0.26 -0.68
C PRO A 53 5.97 0.46 -1.45
N LEU A 54 4.71 0.10 -1.21
CA LEU A 54 3.57 0.74 -1.86
C LEU A 54 3.38 2.19 -1.41
N ILE A 55 3.59 2.47 -0.12
CA ILE A 55 3.56 3.84 0.42
C ILE A 55 4.65 4.68 -0.24
N GLU A 56 5.88 4.17 -0.29
CA GLU A 56 7.03 4.86 -0.87
C GLU A 56 6.85 5.09 -2.39
N GLU A 57 6.40 4.07 -3.13
CA GLU A 57 6.18 4.17 -4.58
C GLU A 57 5.12 5.22 -4.94
N LEU A 58 4.09 5.35 -4.11
CA LEU A 58 3.03 6.34 -4.28
C LEU A 58 3.38 7.72 -3.69
N GLY A 59 4.59 7.90 -3.17
CA GLY A 59 5.08 9.18 -2.63
C GLY A 59 4.53 9.54 -1.25
N GLY A 60 4.03 8.55 -0.50
CA GLY A 60 3.54 8.74 0.87
C GLY A 60 4.69 8.88 1.88
N ASN A 61 4.45 9.66 2.93
CA ASN A 61 5.33 9.69 4.09
C ASN A 61 4.96 8.54 5.03
N VAL A 62 5.86 7.59 5.25
CA VAL A 62 5.66 6.41 6.11
C VAL A 62 5.17 6.78 7.51
N GLU A 63 5.57 7.94 8.03
CA GLU A 63 5.16 8.40 9.36
C GLU A 63 3.65 8.67 9.48
N ASP A 64 2.97 9.00 8.39
CA ASP A 64 1.51 9.20 8.36
C ASP A 64 0.72 7.89 8.57
N PHE A 65 1.42 6.75 8.46
CA PHE A 65 0.91 5.38 8.57
C PHE A 65 1.41 4.65 9.82
N ARG A 66 2.20 5.30 10.68
CA ARG A 66 2.86 4.64 11.83
C ARG A 66 1.91 3.79 12.67
N GLU A 67 0.76 4.35 13.06
CA GLU A 67 -0.26 3.64 13.85
C GLU A 67 -0.78 2.39 13.12
N PHE A 68 -1.12 2.51 11.84
CA PHE A 68 -1.54 1.38 11.00
C PHE A 68 -0.43 0.31 10.88
N LEU A 69 0.83 0.70 10.69
CA LEU A 69 1.95 -0.24 10.56
C LEU A 69 2.21 -0.99 11.87
N GLU A 70 2.16 -0.30 13.00
CA GLU A 70 2.36 -0.87 14.34
C GLU A 70 1.27 -1.88 14.71
N GLU A 71 -0.01 -1.54 14.48
CA GLU A 71 -1.15 -2.41 14.75
C GLU A 71 -1.09 -3.71 13.93
N ASN A 72 -0.57 -3.62 12.70
CA ASN A 72 -0.48 -4.75 11.78
C ASN A 72 0.88 -5.45 11.77
N GLN A 73 1.81 -5.03 12.65
CA GLN A 73 3.14 -5.62 12.80
C GLN A 73 3.96 -5.63 11.50
N ILE A 74 3.82 -4.58 10.69
CA ILE A 74 4.50 -4.42 9.39
C ILE A 74 5.80 -3.64 9.59
N GLY A 75 6.90 -4.12 9.02
CA GLY A 75 8.20 -3.42 9.07
C GLY A 75 8.96 -3.57 10.38
N ARG A 76 8.60 -4.55 11.22
CA ARG A 76 9.35 -4.98 12.40
C ARG A 76 10.41 -6.02 12.06
#